data_AF-A0A2V7JDI1-F1
#
_entry.id   AF-A0A2V7JDI1-F1
#
_cell.length_a   1.000
_cell.length_b   1.000
_cell.length_c   1.000
_cell.angle_alpha   90.00
_cell.angle_beta   90.00
_cell.angle_gamma   90.00
#
_symmetry.space_group_name_H-M   'P 1'
#
loop_
_entity.id
_entity.type
_entity.pdbx_description
1 polymer ?
#
loop_
_entity_poly.entity_id
_entity_poly.type
_entity_poly.pdbx_seq_one_letter_code
_entity_poly.pdbx_strand_id
1 'polypeptide(L)' 'GGLGVSGDASCADHNIAWKMRYNLQLDHVPAGVADGGKDDNIIYDFTNGVSASGFGHPECSAAATAIGNALPQTHPIGN' A
#
# COMPACT_ATOMS: atom_id res chain seq x y z
N GLY A 1 8.78 14.45 -2.34
CA GLY A 1 7.83 14.87 -1.29
C GLY A 1 7.09 13.66 -0.78
N GLY A 2 6.15 13.82 0.15
CA GLY A 2 5.35 12.70 0.68
C GLY A 2 3.94 13.15 1.07
N LEU A 3 3.01 12.21 1.08
CA LEU A 3 1.61 12.40 1.48
C LEU A 3 1.29 11.42 2.60
N GLY A 4 0.73 11.92 3.71
CA GLY A 4 0.33 11.12 4.86
C GLY A 4 -1.16 11.31 5.17
N VAL A 5 -1.82 10.22 5.50
CA VAL A 5 -3.22 10.17 5.96
C VAL A 5 -3.26 9.46 7.30
N SER A 6 -4.14 9.90 8.19
CA SER A 6 -4.38 9.24 9.47
C SER A 6 -5.82 9.47 9.92
N GLY A 7 -6.43 8.46 10.54
CA GLY A 7 -7.75 8.58 11.16
C GLY A 7 -8.51 7.27 11.31
N ASP A 8 -8.08 6.21 10.63
CA ASP A 8 -8.60 4.84 10.75
C ASP A 8 -7.44 3.88 11.12
N ALA A 9 -7.63 2.58 10.95
CA ALA A 9 -6.54 1.62 10.96
C ALA A 9 -5.59 1.88 9.78
N SER A 10 -4.28 1.67 10.00
CA SER A 10 -3.22 1.97 9.03
C SER A 10 -3.47 1.36 7.63
N CYS A 11 -4.11 0.20 7.54
CA CYS A 11 -4.48 -0.43 6.27
C CYS A 11 -5.49 0.41 5.46
N ALA A 12 -6.50 0.99 6.14
CA ALA A 12 -7.47 1.87 5.51
C ALA A 12 -6.82 3.23 5.14
N ASP A 13 -5.99 3.77 6.03
CA ASP A 13 -5.24 5.01 5.76
C ASP A 13 -4.33 4.85 4.54
N HIS A 14 -3.63 3.71 4.39
CA HIS A 14 -2.84 3.39 3.20
C HIS A 14 -3.71 3.36 1.93
N ASN A 15 -4.87 2.69 1.99
CA ASN A 15 -5.79 2.62 0.86
C ASN A 15 -6.27 4.00 0.39
N ILE A 16 -6.53 4.91 1.34
CA ILE A 16 -6.91 6.30 1.04
C ILE A 16 -5.71 7.05 0.47
N ALA A 17 -4.53 6.94 1.09
CA ALA A 17 -3.31 7.59 0.63
C ALA A 17 -2.94 7.19 -0.81
N TRP A 18 -3.06 5.89 -1.15
CA TRP A 18 -2.84 5.41 -2.52
C TRP A 18 -3.79 6.07 -3.52
N LYS A 19 -5.11 6.03 -3.25
CA LYS A 19 -6.12 6.63 -4.13
C LYS A 19 -5.92 8.14 -4.29
N MET A 20 -5.53 8.82 -3.22
CA MET A 20 -5.20 10.25 -3.28
C MET A 20 -3.95 10.51 -4.12
N ARG A 21 -2.89 9.72 -3.96
CA ARG A 21 -1.68 9.85 -4.79
C ARG A 21 -2.00 9.62 -6.27
N TYR A 22 -2.75 8.58 -6.59
CA TYR A 22 -3.23 8.30 -7.96
C TYR A 22 -3.99 9.51 -8.54
N ASN A 23 -4.99 10.03 -7.83
CA ASN A 23 -5.81 11.16 -8.31
C ASN A 23 -5.01 12.45 -8.49
N LEU A 24 -3.91 12.61 -7.75
CA LEU A 24 -3.04 13.79 -7.81
C LEU A 24 -1.80 13.56 -8.69
N GLN A 25 -1.67 12.40 -9.34
CA GLN A 25 -0.50 12.01 -10.13
C GLN A 25 0.81 12.08 -9.32
N LEU A 26 0.76 11.67 -8.05
CA LEU A 26 1.89 11.61 -7.10
C LEU A 26 2.36 10.17 -6.82
N ASP A 27 1.91 9.23 -7.64
CA ASP A 27 2.07 7.78 -7.53
C ASP A 27 3.25 7.25 -8.36
N HIS A 28 4.06 8.13 -8.97
CA HIS A 28 5.29 7.71 -9.64
C HIS A 28 6.39 7.38 -8.61
N VAL A 29 6.46 6.11 -8.23
CA VAL A 29 7.40 5.61 -7.21
C VAL A 29 8.43 4.67 -7.82
N PRO A 30 9.55 5.20 -8.36
CA PRO A 30 10.63 4.36 -8.84
C PRO A 30 11.30 3.63 -7.67
N ALA A 31 11.50 2.32 -7.81
CA ALA A 31 12.14 1.45 -6.82
C ALA A 31 11.40 1.39 -5.47
N GLY A 32 10.07 1.32 -5.50
CA GLY A 32 9.29 0.98 -4.31
C GLY A 32 9.59 -0.43 -3.79
N VAL A 33 9.27 -0.71 -2.52
CA VAL A 33 9.67 -1.97 -1.86
C VAL A 33 8.74 -3.16 -2.19
N ALA A 34 7.62 -2.91 -2.83
CA ALA A 34 6.60 -3.89 -3.17
C ALA A 34 6.65 -4.31 -4.66
N ASP A 35 5.93 -5.39 -4.98
CA ASP A 35 5.90 -6.04 -6.32
C ASP A 35 7.28 -6.16 -7.00
N GLY A 36 8.30 -6.55 -6.23
CA GLY A 36 9.66 -6.73 -6.74
C GLY A 36 10.34 -5.45 -7.24
N GLY A 37 10.02 -4.29 -6.66
CA GLY A 37 10.62 -3.02 -7.06
C GLY A 37 9.68 -2.12 -7.87
N LYS A 38 8.51 -2.63 -8.23
CA LYS A 38 7.61 -1.98 -9.18
C LYS A 38 6.75 -0.91 -8.51
N ASP A 39 6.30 -1.12 -7.27
CA ASP A 39 5.47 -0.16 -6.54
C ASP A 39 5.80 -0.10 -5.03
N ASP A 40 5.07 0.73 -4.30
CA ASP A 40 5.19 0.87 -2.84
C ASP A 40 3.90 0.47 -2.10
N ASN A 41 3.15 -0.48 -2.65
CA ASN A 41 1.91 -0.91 -2.03
C ASN A 41 2.15 -1.62 -0.68
N ILE A 42 1.11 -1.69 0.15
CA ILE A 42 1.16 -2.37 1.43
C ILE A 42 1.38 -3.87 1.22
N ILE A 43 2.33 -4.44 1.95
CA ILE A 43 2.67 -5.87 1.88
C ILE A 43 2.05 -6.57 3.09
N TYR A 44 1.30 -7.64 2.85
CA TYR A 44 0.74 -8.50 3.90
C TYR A 44 1.41 -9.88 3.85
N ASP A 45 2.55 -10.01 4.52
CA ASP A 45 3.38 -11.22 4.49
C ASP A 45 3.80 -11.71 5.89
N PHE A 46 3.05 -11.30 6.93
CA PHE A 46 3.30 -11.75 8.29
C PHE A 46 3.00 -13.24 8.44
N THR A 47 4.00 -13.99 8.89
CA THR A 47 3.85 -15.39 9.32
C THR A 47 4.51 -15.53 10.68
N ASN A 48 3.78 -16.07 11.68
CA ASN A 48 4.27 -16.24 13.05
C ASN A 48 4.90 -14.97 13.66
N GLY A 49 4.30 -13.80 13.39
CA GLY A 49 4.75 -12.52 13.94
C GLY A 49 5.95 -11.88 13.23
N VAL A 50 6.40 -12.43 12.10
CA VAL A 50 7.52 -11.89 11.32
C VAL A 50 7.09 -11.66 9.88
N SER A 51 7.43 -10.49 9.32
CA SER A 51 7.31 -10.20 7.89
C SER A 51 8.47 -10.84 7.13
N ALA A 52 8.17 -11.65 6.12
CA ALA A 52 9.20 -12.31 5.30
C ALA A 52 10.07 -11.31 4.50
N SER A 53 9.47 -10.22 4.02
CA SER A 53 10.16 -9.13 3.32
C SER A 53 10.87 -8.15 4.26
N GLY A 54 10.48 -8.12 5.54
CA GLY A 54 10.91 -7.10 6.50
C GLY A 54 10.18 -5.76 6.36
N PHE A 55 9.27 -5.62 5.39
CA PHE A 55 8.49 -4.40 5.11
C PHE A 55 6.98 -4.59 5.29
N GLY A 56 6.54 -5.81 5.61
CA GLY A 56 5.13 -6.12 5.78
C GLY A 56 4.47 -5.31 6.87
N HIS A 57 3.16 -5.17 6.73
CA HIS A 57 2.26 -4.64 7.76
C HIS A 57 1.30 -5.75 8.20
N PRO A 58 0.97 -5.88 9.51
CA PRO A 58 -0.07 -6.81 9.95
C PRO A 58 -1.43 -6.46 9.34
N GLU A 59 -2.25 -7.47 9.04
CA GLU A 59 -3.60 -7.19 8.54
C GLU A 59 -4.46 -6.51 9.62
N CYS A 60 -5.16 -5.44 9.24
CA CYS A 60 -6.07 -4.73 10.15
C CYS A 60 -7.51 -5.28 10.07
N SER A 61 -7.96 -5.60 8.86
CA SER A 61 -9.24 -6.26 8.59
C SER A 61 -9.23 -6.88 7.19
N ALA A 62 -9.98 -7.97 6.99
CA ALA A 62 -10.05 -8.64 5.69
C ALA A 62 -10.50 -7.70 4.55
N ALA A 63 -11.42 -6.77 4.84
CA ALA A 63 -11.91 -5.81 3.86
C ALA A 63 -10.82 -4.81 3.43
N ALA A 64 -10.07 -4.24 4.39
CA ALA A 64 -9.00 -3.30 4.08
C ALA A 64 -7.84 -3.99 3.34
N THR A 65 -7.49 -5.21 3.75
CA THR A 65 -6.48 -6.05 3.07
C THR A 65 -6.87 -6.33 1.62
N ALA A 66 -8.12 -6.72 1.37
CA ALA A 66 -8.60 -7.00 0.01
C ALA A 66 -8.54 -5.77 -0.89
N ILE A 67 -8.90 -4.59 -0.36
CA ILE A 67 -8.76 -3.32 -1.10
C ILE A 67 -7.29 -3.05 -1.39
N GLY A 68 -6.41 -3.15 -0.38
CA GLY A 68 -4.98 -2.90 -0.51
C GLY A 68 -4.34 -3.75 -1.61
N ASN A 69 -4.58 -5.06 -1.60
CA ASN A 69 -4.07 -5.98 -2.62
C ASN A 69 -4.56 -5.69 -4.05
N ALA A 70 -5.70 -5.02 -4.20
CA ALA A 70 -6.30 -4.69 -5.50
C ALA A 70 -5.92 -3.29 -6.02
N LEU A 71 -5.16 -2.49 -5.25
CA LEU A 71 -4.79 -1.13 -5.62
C LEU A 71 -3.97 -1.05 -6.91
N PRO A 72 -2.93 -1.88 -7.15
CA PRO A 72 -2.14 -1.79 -8.37
C PRO A 72 -2.93 -2.05 -9.66
N GLN A 73 -4.05 -2.77 -9.57
CA GLN A 73 -4.94 -3.04 -10.71
C GLN A 73 -6.02 -1.98 -10.86
N THR A 74 -6.57 -1.48 -9.75
CA THR A 74 -7.68 -0.50 -9.77
C THR A 74 -7.21 0.94 -9.91
N HIS A 75 -5.99 1.23 -9.45
CA HIS A 75 -5.33 2.54 -9.43
C HIS A 75 -3.83 2.30 -9.74
N PRO A 76 -3.49 1.84 -10.96
CA PRO A 76 -2.11 1.50 -11.33
C PRO A 76 -1.19 2.71 -11.17
N ILE A 77 0.07 2.50 -10.80
CA ILE A 77 1.04 3.60 -10.68
C ILE A 77 1.42 4.19 -12.05
N GLY A 78 1.75 5.48 -12.08
CA GLY A 78 2.37 6.14 -13.25
C GLY A 78 1.39 6.76 -14.25
N ASN A 79 0.28 7.32 -13.75
CA ASN A 79 -0.69 8.09 -14.54
C ASN A 79 -0.28 9.55 -14.75
#